data_AF-A0A8D9PCE8-F1
#
_entry.id   AF-A0A8D9PCE8-F1
#
_cell.length_a   1.000
_cell.length_b   1.000
_cell.length_c   1.000
_cell.angle_alpha   90.00
_cell.angle_beta   90.00
_cell.angle_gamma   90.00
#
_symmetry.space_group_name_H-M   'P 1'
#
loop_
_entity.id
_entity.type
_entity.pdbx_description
1 polymer ?
#
loop_
_entity_poly.entity_id
_entity_poly.type
_entity_poly.pdbx_seq_one_letter_code
_entity_poly.pdbx_strand_id
1 'polypeptide(L)'
;MIIFNLYPYINKDPEKLPTKFDEEVLQKNLETIKAIIKHIDNPTVLCAWGAGIERKKYLIKNLEEIYTCFPANTVWKRIDKSKFNHPQHPLYAKENTKLQDFDIKKYLNKIMSK
;
A
#
# COMPACT_ATOMS: atom_id res chain seq x y z
N MET A 1 -10.89 8.45 -5.01
CA MET A 1 -9.61 7.73 -5.00
C MET A 1 -9.01 7.83 -3.62
N ILE A 2 -8.43 6.76 -3.09
CA ILE A 2 -7.96 6.67 -1.71
C ILE A 2 -6.50 6.19 -1.68
N ILE A 3 -5.74 6.64 -0.69
CA ILE A 3 -4.40 6.16 -0.36
C ILE A 3 -4.42 5.75 1.12
N PHE A 4 -3.83 4.61 1.43
CA PHE A 4 -3.67 4.13 2.81
C PHE A 4 -2.21 3.90 3.12
N ASN A 5 -1.86 4.07 4.40
CA ASN A 5 -0.54 3.72 4.89
C ASN A 5 -0.45 2.20 5.10
N LEU A 6 0.68 1.61 4.74
CA LEU A 6 0.99 0.21 5.04
C LEU A 6 1.22 -0.02 6.54
N TYR A 7 1.50 1.04 7.29
CA TYR A 7 1.62 1.05 8.73
C TYR A 7 1.24 2.44 9.29
N PRO A 8 0.47 2.54 10.39
CA PRO A 8 0.01 3.83 10.91
C PRO A 8 1.12 4.79 11.36
N TYR A 9 2.25 4.28 11.83
CA TYR A 9 3.38 5.12 12.23
C TYR A 9 4.15 5.60 11.00
N ILE A 10 4.21 6.91 10.81
CA ILE A 10 4.90 7.57 9.70
C ILE A 10 6.21 8.16 10.20
N ASN A 11 7.30 7.86 9.51
CA ASN A 11 8.58 8.52 9.73
C ASN A 11 9.25 8.83 8.39
N LYS A 12 9.90 10.00 8.29
CA LYS A 12 10.70 10.36 7.10
C LYS A 12 11.93 9.47 6.95
N ASP A 13 12.44 8.96 8.07
CA ASP A 13 13.54 8.01 8.11
C ASP A 13 12.98 6.59 8.30
N PRO A 14 13.07 5.71 7.28
CA PRO A 14 12.55 4.35 7.36
C PRO A 14 13.28 3.48 8.40
N GLU A 15 14.50 3.86 8.81
CA GLU A 15 15.22 3.13 9.86
C GLU A 15 14.59 3.33 11.24
N LYS A 16 13.91 4.45 11.45
CA LYS A 16 13.15 4.76 12.67
C LYS A 16 11.80 4.06 12.74
N LEU A 17 11.38 3.37 11.68
CA LEU A 17 10.23 2.47 11.79
C LEU A 17 10.57 1.34 12.77
N PRO A 18 9.61 0.91 13.62
CA PRO A 18 9.79 -0.23 14.51
C PRO A 18 10.37 -1.44 13.78
N THR A 19 11.17 -2.26 14.45
CA THR A 19 11.74 -3.48 13.88
C THR A 19 10.69 -4.57 13.68
N LYS A 20 9.64 -4.58 14.50
CA LYS A 20 8.44 -5.40 14.38
C LYS A 20 7.22 -4.50 14.35
N PHE A 21 6.17 -4.94 13.66
CA PHE A 21 4.88 -4.24 13.74
C PHE A 21 4.25 -4.49 15.11
N ASP A 22 3.47 -3.53 15.57
CA ASP A 22 2.57 -3.68 16.70
C ASP A 22 1.23 -4.24 16.19
N GLU A 23 0.77 -5.33 16.78
CA GLU A 23 -0.42 -6.06 16.35
C GLU A 23 -1.72 -5.29 16.65
N GLU A 24 -1.80 -4.60 17.78
CA GLU A 24 -2.96 -3.76 18.12
C GLU A 24 -3.07 -2.59 17.15
N VAL A 25 -1.92 -1.98 16.82
CA VAL A 25 -1.85 -0.89 15.84
C VAL A 25 -2.26 -1.37 14.45
N LEU A 26 -1.83 -2.55 14.02
CA LEU A 26 -2.23 -3.14 12.76
C LEU A 26 -3.75 -3.42 12.75
N GLN A 27 -4.27 -4.08 13.79
CA GLN A 27 -5.68 -4.43 13.88
C GLN A 27 -6.57 -3.19 13.80
N LYS A 28 -6.23 -2.14 14.55
CA LYS A 28 -6.95 -0.86 14.50
C LYS A 28 -6.87 -0.19 13.13
N ASN A 29 -5.74 -0.32 12.43
CA ASN A 29 -5.61 0.17 11.05
C ASN A 29 -6.56 -0.57 10.10
N LEU A 30 -6.59 -1.91 10.18
CA LEU A 30 -7.46 -2.73 9.35
C LEU A 30 -8.94 -2.45 9.62
N GLU A 31 -9.34 -2.31 10.89
CA GLU A 31 -10.70 -1.92 11.27
C GLU A 31 -11.09 -0.55 10.71
N THR A 32 -10.17 0.43 10.78
CA THR A 32 -10.39 1.77 10.23
C THR A 32 -10.54 1.71 8.71
N ILE A 33 -9.69 0.95 8.02
CA ILE A 33 -9.76 0.76 6.56
C ILE A 33 -11.10 0.10 6.19
N LYS A 34 -11.51 -0.97 6.88
CA LYS A 34 -12.80 -1.65 6.69
C LYS A 34 -13.99 -0.70 6.92
N ALA A 35 -13.90 0.14 7.95
CA ALA A 35 -14.95 1.10 8.26
C ALA A 35 -15.08 2.20 7.21
N ILE A 36 -13.98 2.61 6.56
CA ILE A 36 -14.00 3.58 5.46
C ILE A 36 -14.51 2.91 4.17
N ILE A 37 -13.98 1.74 3.82
CA ILE A 37 -14.23 1.11 2.52
C ILE A 37 -15.67 0.65 2.33
N LYS A 38 -16.36 0.28 3.43
CA LYS A 38 -17.78 -0.13 3.40
C LYS A 38 -18.74 0.95 2.89
N HIS A 39 -18.30 2.21 2.83
CA HIS A 39 -19.11 3.35 2.40
C HIS A 39 -18.78 3.83 0.98
N ILE A 40 -17.96 3.07 0.24
CA ILE A 40 -17.47 3.50 -1.07
C ILE A 40 -17.83 2.43 -2.11
N ASP A 41 -18.76 2.77 -2.98
CA ASP A 41 -19.10 1.94 -4.14
C ASP A 41 -17.97 1.99 -5.17
N ASN A 42 -17.51 0.81 -5.61
CA ASN A 42 -16.43 0.64 -6.60
C ASN A 42 -15.14 1.44 -6.24
N PRO A 43 -14.48 1.12 -5.11
CA PRO A 43 -13.38 1.92 -4.62
C PRO A 43 -12.18 1.91 -5.59
N THR A 44 -11.53 3.06 -5.73
CA THR A 44 -10.26 3.18 -6.45
C THR A 44 -9.14 3.52 -5.48
N VAL A 45 -8.14 2.65 -5.40
CA VAL A 45 -6.97 2.79 -4.50
C VAL A 45 -5.73 3.13 -5.31
N LEU A 46 -5.00 4.15 -4.87
CA LEU A 46 -3.71 4.51 -5.44
C LEU A 46 -2.59 3.91 -4.59
N CYS A 47 -1.82 3.01 -5.21
CA CYS A 47 -0.63 2.41 -4.66
C CYS A 47 0.59 3.31 -4.93
N ALA A 48 1.31 3.73 -3.88
CA ALA A 48 2.40 4.71 -4.03
C ALA A 48 3.48 4.62 -2.92
N TRP A 49 3.83 3.42 -2.45
CA TRP A 49 4.77 3.23 -1.33
C TRP A 49 6.26 3.21 -1.72
N GLY A 50 6.60 3.16 -3.01
CA GLY A 50 7.97 3.14 -3.49
C GLY A 50 8.76 1.89 -3.04
N ALA A 51 10.09 1.98 -3.05
CA ALA A 51 10.96 0.90 -2.60
C ALA A 51 11.11 0.79 -1.08
N GLY A 52 10.56 1.74 -0.33
CA GLY A 52 10.57 1.72 1.14
C GLY A 52 9.89 0.49 1.74
N ILE A 53 8.96 -0.14 1.00
CA ILE A 53 8.29 -1.37 1.43
C ILE A 53 9.27 -2.52 1.73
N GLU A 54 10.43 -2.57 1.06
CA GLU A 54 11.43 -3.63 1.29
C GLU A 54 12.28 -3.38 2.55
N ARG A 55 12.20 -2.19 3.18
CA ARG A 55 13.01 -1.85 4.37
C ARG A 55 12.61 -2.63 5.61
N LYS A 56 11.33 -2.98 5.75
CA LYS A 56 10.82 -3.73 6.90
C LYS A 56 9.90 -4.84 6.38
N LYS A 57 10.24 -6.11 6.68
CA LYS A 57 9.52 -7.30 6.19
C LYS A 57 8.02 -7.27 6.49
N TYR A 58 7.62 -6.71 7.64
CA TYR A 58 6.21 -6.64 8.01
C TYR A 58 5.37 -5.71 7.13
N LEU A 59 5.96 -4.76 6.40
CA LEU A 59 5.19 -3.86 5.53
C LEU A 59 4.52 -4.64 4.38
N ILE A 60 5.16 -5.70 3.90
CA ILE A 60 4.60 -6.60 2.89
C ILE A 60 3.45 -7.40 3.50
N LYS A 61 3.62 -7.96 4.70
CA LYS A 61 2.55 -8.67 5.42
C LYS A 61 1.36 -7.75 5.68
N ASN A 62 1.60 -6.53 6.14
CA ASN A 62 0.53 -5.56 6.37
C ASN A 62 -0.19 -5.19 5.07
N LEU A 63 0.53 -5.07 3.95
CA LEU A 63 -0.10 -4.81 2.65
C LEU A 63 -1.05 -5.96 2.24
N GLU A 64 -0.66 -7.21 2.49
CA GLU A 64 -1.51 -8.38 2.25
C GLU A 64 -2.79 -8.30 3.09
N GLU A 65 -2.67 -8.06 4.41
CA GLU A 65 -3.82 -7.90 5.31
C GLU A 65 -4.73 -6.75 4.88
N ILE A 66 -4.14 -5.60 4.51
CA ILE A 66 -4.86 -4.43 4.00
C ILE A 66 -5.61 -4.79 2.72
N TYR A 67 -4.97 -5.51 1.78
CA TYR A 67 -5.60 -5.94 0.53
C TYR A 67 -6.87 -6.78 0.77
N THR A 68 -6.89 -7.63 1.80
CA THR A 68 -8.09 -8.43 2.13
C THR A 68 -9.29 -7.59 2.61
N CYS A 69 -9.07 -6.35 3.02
CA CYS A 69 -10.14 -5.45 3.45
C CYS A 69 -10.98 -4.90 2.28
N PHE A 70 -10.49 -5.03 1.04
CA PHE A 70 -11.10 -4.42 -0.13
C PHE A 70 -12.00 -5.40 -0.89
N PRO A 71 -13.16 -4.94 -1.40
CA PRO A 71 -14.05 -5.78 -2.19
C PRO A 71 -13.44 -6.11 -3.56
N ALA A 72 -13.92 -7.16 -4.21
CA ALA A 72 -13.38 -7.66 -5.48
C ALA A 72 -13.47 -6.66 -6.66
N ASN A 73 -14.42 -5.72 -6.62
CA ASN A 73 -14.59 -4.65 -7.60
C ASN A 73 -13.64 -3.44 -7.38
N THR A 74 -12.70 -3.54 -6.44
CA THR A 74 -11.72 -2.47 -6.20
C THR A 74 -10.79 -2.30 -7.39
N VAL A 75 -10.69 -1.06 -7.88
CA VAL A 75 -9.74 -0.68 -8.93
C VAL A 75 -8.44 -0.24 -8.27
N TRP A 76 -7.35 -0.91 -8.61
CA TRP A 76 -6.02 -0.61 -8.11
C TRP A 76 -5.24 0.15 -9.16
N LYS A 77 -4.71 1.31 -8.78
CA LYS A 77 -3.94 2.19 -9.65
C LYS A 77 -2.55 2.42 -9.08
N ARG A 78 -1.62 2.79 -9.94
CA ARG A 78 -0.30 3.33 -9.58
C ARG A 78 0.03 4.53 -10.46
N ILE A 79 1.00 5.32 -10.03
CA ILE A 79 1.55 6.42 -10.86
C ILE A 79 2.41 5.82 -11.97
N ASP A 80 3.55 5.24 -11.57
CA ASP A 80 4.46 4.49 -12.43
C ASP A 80 5.15 3.42 -11.58
N LYS A 81 6.12 2.71 -12.15
CA LYS A 81 7.03 1.82 -11.43
C LYS A 81 8.30 2.56 -10.99
N SER A 82 8.75 2.30 -9.77
CA SER A 82 10.08 2.70 -9.31
C SER A 82 11.18 1.88 -10.01
N LYS A 83 12.44 2.25 -9.81
CA LYS A 83 13.62 1.49 -10.29
C LYS A 83 13.59 0.01 -9.86
N PHE A 84 12.98 -0.28 -8.71
CA PHE A 84 12.85 -1.63 -8.14
C PHE A 84 11.50 -2.30 -8.44
N ASN A 85 10.74 -1.74 -9.39
CA ASN A 85 9.44 -2.26 -9.84
C ASN A 85 8.34 -2.28 -8.77
N HIS A 86 8.37 -1.31 -7.83
CA HIS A 86 7.28 -1.04 -6.90
C HIS A 86 6.45 0.16 -7.38
N PRO A 87 5.20 0.35 -6.90
CA PRO A 87 4.44 1.56 -7.18
C PRO A 87 5.22 2.81 -6.75
N GLN A 88 5.47 3.71 -7.68
CA GLN A 88 6.32 4.89 -7.46
C GLN A 88 5.72 5.79 -6.38
N HIS A 89 6.58 6.34 -5.50
CA HIS A 89 6.15 7.32 -4.51
C HIS A 89 5.75 8.64 -5.19
N PRO A 90 4.68 9.34 -4.75
CA PRO A 90 4.16 10.52 -5.45
C PRO A 90 5.18 11.66 -5.54
N LEU A 91 6.09 11.76 -4.56
CA LEU A 91 7.19 12.74 -4.56
C LEU A 91 8.05 12.69 -5.83
N TYR A 92 8.15 11.54 -6.49
CA TYR A 92 8.96 11.35 -7.69
C TYR A 92 8.15 11.37 -8.99
N ALA A 93 6.83 11.60 -8.90
CA ALA A 93 5.96 11.66 -10.06
C ALA A 93 6.26 12.93 -10.87
N LYS A 94 6.26 12.80 -12.20
CA LYS A 94 6.27 13.97 -13.07
C LYS A 94 4.88 14.61 -13.07
N GLU A 95 4.84 15.92 -13.26
CA GLU A 95 3.58 16.63 -13.47
C GLU A 95 2.82 16.00 -14.65
N ASN A 96 1.49 15.89 -14.54
CA ASN A 96 0.60 15.27 -15.54
C ASN A 96 0.82 13.77 -15.81
N THR A 97 1.53 13.03 -14.94
CA THR A 97 1.62 11.57 -15.07
C THR A 97 0.23 10.95 -14.95
N LYS A 98 -0.19 10.21 -15.98
CA LYS A 98 -1.45 9.46 -15.96
C LYS A 98 -1.32 8.23 -15.09
N LEU A 99 -2.33 7.98 -14.26
CA LEU A 99 -2.40 6.77 -13.45
C LEU A 99 -2.56 5.53 -14.34
N GLN A 100 -1.83 4.49 -14.00
CA GLN A 100 -1.84 3.19 -14.68
C GLN A 100 -2.63 2.18 -13.86
N ASP A 101 -3.23 1.19 -14.53
CA ASP A 101 -3.75 0.00 -13.87
C ASP A 101 -2.64 -0.76 -13.14
N PHE A 102 -2.97 -1.28 -11.97
CA PHE A 102 -2.04 -2.00 -11.12
C PHE A 102 -2.64 -3.31 -10.65
N ASP A 103 -2.07 -4.43 -11.10
CA ASP A 103 -2.43 -5.75 -10.59
C ASP A 103 -1.74 -5.99 -9.23
N ILE A 104 -2.43 -5.61 -8.15
CA ILE A 104 -1.93 -5.76 -6.78
C ILE A 104 -1.76 -7.23 -6.39
N LYS A 105 -2.62 -8.13 -6.88
CA LYS A 105 -2.54 -9.55 -6.54
C LYS A 105 -1.29 -10.18 -7.14
N LYS A 106 -1.01 -9.88 -8.41
CA LYS A 106 0.25 -10.30 -9.06
C LYS A 106 1.47 -9.68 -8.38
N TYR A 107 1.38 -8.44 -7.93
CA TYR A 107 2.46 -7.79 -7.18
C TYR A 107 2.73 -8.47 -5.83
N LEU A 108 1.67 -8.74 -5.04
CA LEU A 108 1.74 -9.45 -3.76
C LEU A 108 2.39 -10.83 -3.92
N ASN A 109 1.94 -11.62 -4.89
CA ASN A 109 2.52 -12.93 -5.19
C ASN A 109 4.03 -12.84 -5.51
N LYS A 110 4.44 -11.82 -6.28
CA LYS A 110 5.84 -11.63 -6.68
C LYS A 110 6.73 -11.15 -5.53
N ILE A 111 6.23 -10.27 -4.66
CA ILE A 111 7.04 -9.68 -3.60
C ILE A 111 7.17 -10.63 -2.39
N MET A 112 6.16 -11.47 -2.13
CA MET A 112 6.22 -12.47 -1.07
C MET A 112 7.08 -13.69 -1.44
N SER A 113 7.32 -13.92 -2.73
CA SER A 113 8.21 -14.98 -3.21
C SER A 113 9.69 -14.56 -3.29
N LYS A 114 10.03 -13.33 -2.90
CA LYS A 114 11.42 -12.85 -2.80
C LYS A 114 11.99 -13.16 -1.43
#